data_AF-A0A2D8Q504-F1
#
_entry.id   AF-A0A2D8Q504-F1
#
_cell.length_a   1.000
_cell.length_b   1.000
_cell.length_c   1.000
_cell.angle_alpha   90.00
_cell.angle_beta   90.00
_cell.angle_gamma   90.00
#
_symmetry.space_group_name_H-M   'P 1'
#
loop_
_entity.id
_entity.type
_entity.pdbx_description
1 polymer ?
#
loop_
_entity_poly.entity_id
_entity_poly.type
_entity_poly.pdbx_seq_one_letter_code
_entity_poly.pdbx_strand_id
1 'polypeptide(L)'
;MKTSKWTIGARLIVAFVALTLVIAATSVSGIAQLSVLDQAAGDLRDNRVPSLKLIARLQNAVSEHRINISGAIIATDEAGVKDRLAEAANAA
;
A
#
# COMPACT_ATOMS: atom_id res chain seq x y z
N MET A 1 2.87 -5.14 -57.32
CA MET A 1 2.35 -4.28 -56.22
C MET A 1 1.90 -2.95 -56.80
N LYS A 2 0.59 -2.66 -56.76
CA LYS A 2 0.00 -1.44 -57.33
C LYS A 2 0.26 -0.30 -56.34
N THR A 3 1.32 0.47 -56.54
CA THR A 3 1.64 1.63 -55.70
C THR A 3 0.59 2.71 -55.98
N SER A 4 -0.32 2.88 -55.02
CA SER A 4 -1.40 3.85 -55.09
C SER A 4 -0.84 5.25 -55.35
N LYS A 5 -1.31 5.92 -56.43
CA LYS A 5 -0.96 7.29 -56.85
C LYS A 5 -1.54 8.33 -55.90
N TRP A 6 -1.19 8.24 -54.62
CA TRP A 6 -1.54 9.27 -53.65
C TRP A 6 -0.58 10.43 -53.81
N THR A 7 -1.11 11.65 -53.92
CA THR A 7 -0.32 12.86 -53.88
C THR A 7 0.45 12.92 -52.55
N ILE A 8 1.66 13.46 -52.56
CA ILE A 8 2.50 13.58 -51.36
C ILE A 8 1.73 14.25 -50.21
N GLY A 9 0.90 15.26 -50.50
CA GLY A 9 0.05 15.92 -49.51
C GLY A 9 -0.95 14.99 -48.82
N ALA A 10 -1.61 14.09 -49.56
CA ALA A 10 -2.55 13.14 -48.98
C ALA A 10 -1.86 12.11 -48.06
N ARG A 11 -0.64 11.69 -48.40
CA ARG A 11 0.17 10.82 -47.53
C ARG A 11 0.57 11.55 -46.24
N LEU A 12 0.91 12.83 -46.34
CA LEU A 12 1.31 13.65 -45.21
C LEU A 12 0.16 13.85 -44.22
N ILE A 13 -1.04 14.11 -44.73
CA ILE A 13 -2.26 14.24 -43.91
C ILE A 13 -2.58 12.93 -43.20
N VAL A 14 -2.53 11.79 -43.90
CA VAL A 14 -2.79 10.48 -43.27
C VAL A 14 -1.76 10.15 -42.19
N ALA A 15 -0.48 10.44 -42.43
CA ALA A 15 0.56 10.25 -41.42
C ALA A 15 0.32 11.13 -40.18
N PHE A 16 -0.12 12.37 -40.39
CA PHE A 16 -0.43 13.30 -39.30
C PHE A 16 -1.63 12.82 -38.47
N VAL A 17 -2.71 12.40 -39.12
CA VAL A 17 -3.90 11.84 -38.47
C VAL A 17 -3.55 10.57 -37.68
N ALA A 18 -2.74 9.68 -38.27
CA ALA A 18 -2.27 8.48 -37.59
C ALA A 18 -1.45 8.82 -36.33
N LEU A 19 -0.54 9.80 -36.42
CA LEU A 19 0.24 10.27 -35.28
C LEU A 19 -0.65 10.85 -34.17
N THR A 20 -1.63 11.68 -34.53
CA THR A 20 -2.59 12.24 -33.57
C THR A 20 -3.41 11.16 -32.87
N LEU A 21 -3.85 10.13 -33.60
CA LEU A 21 -4.56 9.00 -33.02
C LEU A 21 -3.70 8.22 -32.02
N VAL A 22 -2.44 7.98 -32.33
CA VAL A 22 -1.49 7.30 -31.41
C VAL A 22 -1.31 8.12 -30.14
N ILE A 23 -1.14 9.44 -30.26
CA ILE A 23 -1.01 10.34 -29.10
C ILE A 23 -2.28 10.28 -28.25
N ALA A 24 -3.46 10.44 -28.86
CA ALA A 24 -4.73 10.39 -28.14
C ALA A 24 -4.96 9.06 -27.42
N ALA A 25 -4.66 7.93 -28.08
CA ALA A 25 -4.76 6.61 -27.47
C ALA A 25 -3.79 6.44 -26.30
N THR A 26 -2.56 6.95 -26.43
CA THR A 26 -1.56 6.91 -25.36
C THR A 26 -1.99 7.77 -24.17
N SER A 27 -2.58 8.95 -24.42
CA SER A 27 -3.11 9.83 -23.36
C SER A 27 -4.24 9.16 -22.57
N VAL A 28 -5.19 8.51 -23.24
CA VAL A 28 -6.30 7.79 -22.57
C VAL A 28 -5.76 6.62 -21.75
N SER A 29 -4.81 5.84 -22.29
CA SER A 29 -4.16 4.74 -21.57
C SER A 29 -3.40 5.24 -20.34
N GLY A 30 -2.70 6.38 -20.45
CA GLY A 30 -1.99 7.00 -19.33
C GLY A 30 -2.94 7.39 -18.19
N ILE A 31 -4.08 8.01 -18.50
CA ILE A 31 -5.10 8.38 -17.51
C ILE A 31 -5.70 7.13 -16.83
N ALA A 32 -5.96 6.07 -17.60
CA ALA A 32 -6.47 4.81 -17.04
C ALA A 32 -5.48 4.17 -16.05
N GLN A 33 -4.18 4.19 -16.36
CA GLN A 33 -3.15 3.67 -15.46
C GLN A 33 -3.00 4.52 -14.19
N LEU A 34 -3.12 5.84 -14.31
CA LEU A 34 -3.14 6.76 -13.16
C LEU A 34 -4.33 6.47 -12.23
N SER A 35 -5.51 6.17 -12.79
CA SER A 35 -6.68 5.81 -12.00
C SER A 35 -6.51 4.48 -11.25
N VAL A 36 -5.91 3.47 -11.88
CA VAL A 36 -5.61 2.19 -11.23
C VAL A 36 -4.57 2.38 -10.11
N LEU A 37 -3.56 3.22 -10.35
CA LEU A 37 -2.55 3.53 -9.36
C LEU A 37 -3.13 4.26 -8.15
N ASP A 38 -4.03 5.23 -8.37
CA ASP A 38 -4.71 5.96 -7.30
C ASP A 38 -5.59 5.03 -6.46
N GLN A 39 -6.31 4.11 -7.10
CA GLN A 39 -7.13 3.11 -6.40
C GLN A 39 -6.26 2.16 -5.56
N ALA A 40 -5.16 1.65 -6.12
CA ALA A 40 -4.22 0.82 -5.38
C ALA A 40 -3.57 1.58 -4.21
N ALA A 41 -3.24 2.86 -4.40
CA ALA A 41 -2.73 3.71 -3.33
C ALA A 41 -3.77 3.95 -2.22
N GLY A 42 -5.03 4.14 -2.59
CA GLY A 42 -6.16 4.22 -1.68
C GLY A 42 -6.32 2.95 -0.84
N ASP A 43 -6.32 1.78 -1.47
CA ASP A 43 -6.40 0.49 -0.77
C ASP A 43 -5.22 0.27 0.17
N LEU A 44 -4.01 0.66 -0.24
CA LEU A 44 -2.83 0.60 0.63
C LEU A 44 -2.97 1.56 1.83
N ARG A 45 -3.47 2.77 1.62
CA ARG A 45 -3.69 3.73 2.70
C ARG A 45 -4.75 3.23 3.67
N ASP A 46 -5.86 2.72 3.15
CA ASP A 46 -7.06 2.46 3.95
C ASP A 46 -7.02 1.08 4.61
N ASN A 47 -6.37 0.08 4.00
CA ASN A 47 -6.25 -1.26 4.60
C ASN A 47 -4.86 -1.57 5.19
N ARG A 48 -3.76 -1.17 4.54
CA ARG A 48 -2.40 -1.55 4.96
C ARG A 48 -1.88 -0.70 6.11
N VAL A 49 -2.15 0.60 6.13
CA VAL A 49 -1.68 1.48 7.23
C VAL A 49 -2.36 1.14 8.57
N PRO A 50 -3.69 0.94 8.65
CA PRO A 50 -4.33 0.59 9.91
C PRO A 50 -3.98 -0.81 10.38
N SER A 51 -3.84 -1.78 9.46
CA SER A 51 -3.44 -3.15 9.82
C SER A 51 -2.01 -3.20 10.34
N LEU A 52 -1.07 -2.47 9.74
CA LEU A 52 0.30 -2.36 10.28
C LEU A 52 0.32 -1.67 11.65
N LYS A 53 -0.51 -0.63 11.84
CA LYS A 53 -0.65 0.03 13.15
C LYS A 53 -1.26 -0.91 14.20
N LEU A 54 -2.22 -1.74 13.82
CA LEU A 54 -2.82 -2.74 14.70
C LEU A 54 -1.79 -3.83 15.06
N ILE A 55 -1.08 -4.36 14.08
CA ILE A 55 -0.02 -5.36 14.30
C ILE A 55 1.07 -4.79 15.21
N ALA A 56 1.51 -3.56 14.98
CA ALA A 56 2.49 -2.90 15.85
C ALA A 56 1.99 -2.73 17.29
N ARG A 57 0.71 -2.37 17.47
CA ARG A 57 0.10 -2.28 18.81
C ARG A 57 0.02 -3.65 19.49
N LEU A 58 -0.37 -4.70 18.76
CA LEU A 58 -0.40 -6.07 19.29
C LEU A 58 1.00 -6.55 19.67
N GLN A 59 2.01 -6.27 18.84
CA GLN A 59 3.39 -6.64 19.13
C GLN A 59 3.92 -5.90 20.37
N ASN A 60 3.53 -4.64 20.57
CA ASN A 60 3.87 -3.88 21.76
C ASN A 60 3.21 -4.48 23.01
N ALA A 61 1.90 -4.76 22.95
CA ALA A 61 1.17 -5.37 24.07
C ALA A 61 1.74 -6.75 24.46
N VAL A 62 2.10 -7.58 23.48
CA VAL A 62 2.75 -8.88 23.73
C VAL A 62 4.14 -8.69 24.35
N SER A 63 4.91 -7.70 23.88
CA SER A 63 6.23 -7.41 24.45
C SER A 63 6.12 -6.94 25.90
N GLU A 64 5.15 -6.07 26.19
CA GLU A 64 4.85 -5.57 27.53
C GLU A 64 4.40 -6.69 28.47
N HIS A 65 3.50 -7.56 28.02
CA HIS A 65 3.09 -8.76 28.76
C HIS A 65 4.28 -9.67 29.09
N ARG A 66 5.18 -9.90 28.13
CA ARG A 66 6.41 -10.69 28.36
C ARG A 66 7.36 -10.03 29.34
N ILE A 67 7.51 -8.70 29.28
CA ILE A 67 8.33 -7.94 30.22
C ILE A 67 7.76 -8.05 31.63
N ASN A 68 6.45 -7.92 31.80
CA ASN A 68 5.81 -8.04 33.11
C ASN A 68 5.92 -9.45 33.71
N ILE A 69 5.73 -10.50 32.91
CA ILE A 69 5.96 -11.88 33.37
C ILE A 69 7.42 -12.09 33.75
N SER A 70 8.37 -11.67 32.91
CA SER A 70 9.80 -11.82 33.20
C SER A 70 10.20 -11.03 34.46
N GLY A 71 9.61 -9.85 34.64
CA GLY A 71 9.78 -9.04 35.83
C GLY A 71 9.21 -9.68 37.10
N ALA A 72 8.06 -10.36 37.00
CA ALA A 72 7.49 -11.12 38.10
C ALA A 72 8.36 -12.33 38.48
N ILE A 73 9.04 -12.98 37.51
CA ILE A 73 9.96 -14.09 37.79
C ILE A 73 11.22 -13.61 38.54
N ILE A 74 11.69 -12.40 38.24
CA ILE A 74 12.90 -11.82 38.85
C ILE A 74 12.60 -11.13 40.19
N ALA A 75 11.36 -10.66 40.38
CA ALA A 75 10.95 -9.95 41.57
C ALA A 75 11.18 -10.81 42.83
N THR A 76 11.91 -10.23 43.77
CA THR A 76 12.28 -10.88 45.04
C THR A 76 11.23 -10.70 46.12
N ASP A 77 10.29 -9.77 45.94
CA ASP A 77 9.21 -9.48 46.88
C ASP A 77 7.84 -9.94 46.36
N GLU A 78 7.05 -10.54 47.23
CA GLU A 78 5.77 -11.19 46.88
C GLU A 78 4.70 -10.19 46.39
N ALA A 79 4.81 -8.92 46.79
CA ALA A 79 3.90 -7.86 46.38
C ALA A 79 4.16 -7.43 44.92
N GLY A 80 5.42 -7.21 44.54
CA GLY A 80 5.84 -6.87 43.19
C GLY A 80 5.56 -7.99 42.18
N VAL A 81 5.62 -9.25 42.63
CA VAL A 81 5.18 -10.41 41.82
C VAL A 81 3.69 -10.33 41.51
N LYS A 82 2.84 -10.11 42.54
CA LYS A 82 1.38 -10.04 42.38
C LYS A 82 0.94 -8.88 41.50
N ASP A 83 1.51 -7.69 41.69
CA ASP A 83 1.18 -6.52 40.87
C ASP A 83 1.54 -6.75 39.39
N ARG A 84 2.74 -7.26 39.10
CA ARG A 84 3.16 -7.50 37.71
C ARG A 84 2.38 -8.62 37.02
N LEU A 85 1.97 -9.64 37.77
CA LEU A 85 1.10 -10.69 37.24
C LEU A 85 -0.32 -10.18 36.99
N ALA A 86 -0.86 -9.31 37.86
CA ALA A 86 -2.16 -8.68 37.66
C ALA A 86 -2.14 -7.76 36.43
N GLU A 87 -1.07 -7.00 36.25
CA GLU A 87 -0.90 -6.10 35.11
C GLU A 87 -0.69 -6.87 33.80
N ALA A 88 0.02 -8.00 33.83
CA ALA A 88 0.10 -8.93 32.69
C ALA A 88 -1.26 -9.56 32.33
N ALA A 89 -2.09 -9.88 33.32
CA ALA A 89 -3.42 -10.48 33.12
C ALA A 89 -4.44 -9.49 32.55
N ASN A 90 -4.33 -8.20 32.90
CA ASN A 90 -5.21 -7.14 32.39
C ASN A 90 -4.81 -6.62 30.99
N ALA A 91 -3.59 -6.94 30.54
CA ALA A 91 -3.08 -6.56 29.22
C ALA A 91 -3.41 -7.58 28.10
N ALA A 92 -4.05 -8.70 28.45
CA ALA A 92 -4.51 -9.75 27.53
C ALA A 92 -6.00 -9.60 27.18
#